data_AF-A0A958V2B5-F1
#
_entry.id   AF-A0A958V2B5-F1
#
_cell.length_a   1.000
_cell.length_b   1.000
_cell.length_c   1.000
_cell.angle_alpha   90.00
_cell.angle_beta   90.00
_cell.angle_gamma   90.00
#
_symmetry.space_group_name_H-M   'P 1'
#
loop_
_entity.id
_entity.type
_entity.pdbx_description
1 polymer ?
#
loop_
_entity_poly.entity_id
_entity_poly.type
_entity_poly.pdbx_seq_one_letter_code
_entity_poly.pdbx_strand_id
1 'polypeptide(L)'
;MKLKFTPVFFFLLFSLLGFTQKKEKEYEIRTIAFYNLENLFDTINDPRKFDDDRTPEGKDKYTSKVYWDKIDHMSKVIADIGRDETNTGPAIIGVSEIENQDVLEDLIASDNLKNGHYGIIHYDSPDERGIDVALLYQKLYFKPVSQSKHPLYIYNDNGKRDYTRDQLLVSGLLDGELIHIIVNHWPSRSGGEARSRPKRMAAAKLNMRIIDSLQAINLDAKIITMGDLNDDPDSPSIRDVLNAKEKKAAVKVPSGLYNPMANMHRRGLNTLAYRDGLNLFDQIIFTQPFLDKDYSTFRFYKAGIFNKQYLITQSGQYKGYPFRSYSYNTYTGGYSDHFPVYIYLIREKE
;
A
#
# COMPACT_ATOMS: atom_id res chain seq x y z
N MET A 1 77.99 54.75 7.24
CA MET A 1 77.11 54.80 6.06
C MET A 1 75.71 54.35 6.51
N LYS A 2 74.75 55.27 6.68
CA LYS A 2 73.42 54.99 7.25
C LYS A 2 72.47 54.57 6.11
N LEU A 3 72.01 53.31 6.09
CA LEU A 3 70.93 52.87 5.20
C LEU A 3 69.58 53.27 5.81
N LYS A 4 68.75 53.96 5.01
CA LYS A 4 67.36 54.28 5.32
C LYS A 4 66.49 53.10 4.84
N PHE A 5 65.73 52.49 5.76
CA PHE A 5 64.70 51.51 5.45
C PHE A 5 63.36 52.23 5.22
N THR A 6 62.75 51.99 4.07
CA THR A 6 61.39 52.44 3.73
C THR A 6 60.42 51.28 4.01
N PRO A 7 59.30 51.47 4.73
CA PRO A 7 58.34 50.39 4.91
C PRO A 7 57.39 50.35 3.71
N VAL A 8 57.35 49.23 3.01
CA VAL A 8 56.34 48.93 1.98
C VAL A 8 55.10 48.39 2.68
N PHE A 9 54.01 49.16 2.64
CA PHE A 9 52.71 48.74 3.16
C PHE A 9 52.05 47.79 2.14
N PHE A 10 51.99 46.50 2.47
CA PHE A 10 51.25 45.51 1.67
C PHE A 10 49.77 45.60 2.02
N PHE A 11 48.96 46.18 1.15
CA PHE A 11 47.50 46.12 1.25
C PHE A 11 47.04 44.71 0.84
N LEU A 12 46.68 43.89 1.82
CA LEU A 12 46.00 42.61 1.61
C LEU A 12 44.54 42.90 1.23
N LEU A 13 44.24 42.82 -0.07
CA LEU A 13 42.88 42.84 -0.58
C LEU A 13 42.22 41.50 -0.19
N PHE A 14 41.48 41.48 0.92
CA PHE A 14 40.59 40.36 1.26
C PHE A 14 39.42 40.37 0.29
N SER A 15 39.48 39.54 -0.75
CA SER A 15 38.32 39.21 -1.56
C SER A 15 37.34 38.41 -0.70
N LEU A 16 36.29 39.08 -0.24
CA LEU A 16 35.09 38.45 0.31
C LEU A 16 34.42 37.63 -0.79
N LEU A 17 34.91 36.41 -1.01
CA LEU A 17 34.16 35.37 -1.71
C LEU A 17 32.97 35.01 -0.80
N GLY A 18 31.87 35.71 -1.00
CA GLY A 18 30.58 35.32 -0.43
C GLY A 18 30.23 33.94 -0.94
N PHE A 19 30.51 32.91 -0.14
CA PHE A 19 29.88 31.60 -0.32
C PHE A 19 28.39 31.79 -0.04
N THR A 20 27.60 31.99 -1.09
CA THR A 20 26.16 31.81 -1.01
C THR A 20 25.94 30.32 -0.71
N GLN A 21 25.81 29.95 0.57
CA GLN A 21 25.26 28.66 0.94
C GLN A 21 23.86 28.61 0.33
N LYS A 22 23.69 27.83 -0.75
CA LYS A 22 22.35 27.41 -1.17
C LYS A 22 21.75 26.72 0.05
N LYS A 23 20.74 27.34 0.65
CA LYS A 23 19.96 26.74 1.73
C LYS A 23 19.54 25.36 1.25
N GLU A 24 19.93 24.31 1.97
CA GLU A 24 19.52 22.95 1.62
C GLU A 24 17.99 22.91 1.66
N LYS A 25 17.40 22.35 0.60
CA LYS A 25 15.96 22.20 0.51
C LYS A 25 15.55 21.10 1.48
N GLU A 26 14.72 21.46 2.46
CA GLU A 26 14.11 20.49 3.34
C GLU A 26 12.83 19.95 2.71
N TYR A 27 12.54 18.67 2.96
CA TYR A 27 11.35 18.00 2.44
C TYR A 27 10.53 17.41 3.58
N GLU A 28 9.21 17.47 3.45
CA GLU A 28 8.28 16.65 4.21
C GLU A 28 8.13 15.31 3.50
N ILE A 29 8.09 14.22 4.27
CA ILE A 29 7.93 12.87 3.76
C ILE A 29 6.66 12.27 4.34
N ARG A 30 5.85 11.62 3.49
CA ARG A 30 4.69 10.82 3.88
C ARG A 30 4.80 9.42 3.31
N THR A 31 4.58 8.43 4.19
CA THR A 31 4.53 7.02 3.83
C THR A 31 3.10 6.64 3.48
N ILE A 32 2.89 6.08 2.30
CA ILE A 32 1.62 5.49 1.85
C ILE A 32 1.86 4.00 1.63
N ALA A 33 1.05 3.14 2.24
CA ALA A 33 1.29 1.69 2.24
C ALA A 33 0.05 0.87 1.87
N PHE A 34 0.27 -0.42 1.57
CA PHE A 34 -0.76 -1.43 1.47
C PHE A 34 -0.31 -2.72 2.17
N TYR A 35 -1.22 -3.40 2.86
CA TYR A 35 -0.96 -4.67 3.53
C TYR A 35 -2.17 -5.61 3.57
N ASN A 36 -2.04 -6.82 3.02
CA ASN A 36 -2.98 -7.92 3.24
C ASN A 36 -2.76 -8.53 4.64
N LEU A 37 -3.79 -8.54 5.50
CA LEU A 37 -3.68 -8.97 6.90
C LEU A 37 -3.89 -10.49 7.11
N GLU A 38 -3.95 -11.27 6.02
CA GLU A 38 -4.14 -12.73 6.01
C GLU A 38 -5.35 -13.14 6.87
N ASN A 39 -6.55 -12.85 6.38
CA ASN A 39 -7.82 -13.15 7.04
C ASN A 39 -7.81 -12.73 8.52
N LEU A 40 -7.82 -11.42 8.78
CA LEU A 40 -8.01 -10.88 10.13
C LEU A 40 -9.52 -10.91 10.48
N PHE A 41 -9.92 -12.01 11.10
CA PHE A 41 -11.26 -12.28 11.59
C PHE A 41 -11.31 -12.09 13.10
N ASP A 42 -12.50 -11.88 13.65
CA ASP A 42 -12.80 -12.05 15.06
C ASP A 42 -12.99 -13.56 15.39
N THR A 43 -13.61 -13.87 16.52
CA THR A 43 -13.76 -15.27 16.98
C THR A 43 -15.23 -15.72 17.04
N ILE A 44 -16.14 -14.91 16.51
CA ILE A 44 -17.59 -15.02 16.63
C ILE A 44 -18.16 -15.39 15.27
N ASN A 45 -18.77 -16.58 15.17
CA ASN A 45 -19.37 -17.03 13.92
C ASN A 45 -20.53 -16.14 13.46
N ASP A 46 -20.50 -15.63 12.23
CA ASP A 46 -21.66 -15.06 11.55
C ASP A 46 -22.31 -16.12 10.64
N PRO A 47 -23.50 -16.65 10.99
CA PRO A 47 -24.15 -17.72 10.22
C PRO A 47 -24.55 -17.35 8.78
N ARG A 48 -24.29 -16.11 8.34
CA ARG A 48 -24.54 -15.61 6.98
C ARG A 48 -23.27 -15.56 6.13
N LYS A 49 -22.09 -15.74 6.71
CA LYS A 49 -20.78 -15.71 6.05
C LYS A 49 -20.15 -17.11 6.09
N PHE A 50 -19.09 -17.31 5.30
CA PHE A 50 -18.29 -18.54 5.34
C PHE A 50 -17.04 -18.36 6.20
N ASP A 51 -17.26 -18.05 7.48
CA ASP A 51 -16.25 -17.77 8.51
C ASP A 51 -16.15 -18.88 9.58
N ASP A 52 -16.96 -19.95 9.51
CA ASP A 52 -16.99 -21.04 10.49
C ASP A 52 -15.60 -21.64 10.80
N ASP A 53 -14.73 -21.72 9.78
CA ASP A 53 -13.36 -22.23 9.91
C ASP A 53 -12.51 -21.36 10.86
N ARG A 54 -12.83 -20.06 10.98
CA ARG A 54 -12.15 -19.02 11.77
C ARG A 54 -12.79 -18.81 13.15
N THR A 55 -13.27 -19.88 13.75
CA THR A 55 -13.81 -19.87 15.12
C THR A 55 -12.99 -20.80 16.04
N PRO A 56 -13.15 -20.70 17.38
CA PRO A 56 -12.44 -21.58 18.31
C PRO A 56 -12.68 -23.08 18.08
N GLU A 57 -13.91 -23.44 17.69
CA GLU A 57 -14.32 -24.81 17.35
C GLU A 57 -14.16 -25.14 15.86
N GLY A 58 -13.83 -24.12 15.05
CA GLY A 58 -13.58 -24.23 13.62
C GLY A 58 -12.31 -24.99 13.30
N LYS A 59 -12.16 -25.29 12.00
CA LYS A 59 -11.03 -26.05 11.47
C LYS A 59 -9.67 -25.44 11.80
N ASP A 60 -9.56 -24.11 11.84
CA ASP A 60 -8.32 -23.39 12.12
C ASP A 60 -8.09 -23.13 13.62
N LYS A 61 -9.02 -23.57 14.49
CA LYS A 61 -8.96 -23.37 15.94
C LYS A 61 -8.62 -21.93 16.30
N TYR A 62 -9.32 -20.99 15.67
CA TYR A 62 -9.05 -19.57 15.79
C TYR A 62 -9.59 -19.06 17.13
N THR A 63 -8.74 -19.14 18.16
CA THR A 63 -9.08 -18.75 19.54
C THR A 63 -8.81 -17.28 19.80
N SER A 64 -9.36 -16.72 20.88
CA SER A 64 -9.07 -15.33 21.29
C SER A 64 -7.57 -15.08 21.49
N LYS A 65 -6.81 -16.10 21.91
CA LYS A 65 -5.34 -15.99 21.99
C LYS A 65 -4.71 -15.77 20.62
N VAL A 66 -5.15 -16.51 19.61
CA VAL A 66 -4.66 -16.35 18.22
C VAL A 66 -5.06 -14.99 17.66
N TYR A 67 -6.31 -14.58 17.90
CA TYR A 67 -6.82 -13.28 17.48
C TYR A 67 -5.95 -12.13 17.99
N TRP A 68 -5.71 -12.05 19.32
CA TRP A 68 -4.93 -10.98 19.91
C TRP A 68 -3.44 -11.03 19.52
N ASP A 69 -2.87 -12.22 19.30
CA ASP A 69 -1.51 -12.38 18.76
C ASP A 69 -1.42 -11.83 17.33
N LYS A 70 -2.42 -12.13 16.47
CA LYS A 70 -2.53 -11.52 15.14
C LYS A 70 -2.67 -10.00 15.20
N ILE A 71 -3.49 -9.45 16.10
CA ILE A 71 -3.62 -8.00 16.27
C ILE A 71 -2.27 -7.35 16.64
N ASP A 72 -1.52 -7.93 17.58
CA ASP A 72 -0.19 -7.43 17.93
C ASP A 72 0.78 -7.50 16.75
N HIS A 73 0.85 -8.65 16.05
CA HIS A 73 1.70 -8.82 14.89
C HIS A 73 1.37 -7.84 13.75
N MET A 74 0.09 -7.69 13.38
CA MET A 74 -0.33 -6.78 12.33
C MET A 74 -0.04 -5.33 12.70
N SER A 75 -0.37 -4.94 13.95
CA SER A 75 -0.14 -3.58 14.42
C SER A 75 1.34 -3.21 14.47
N LYS A 76 2.20 -4.14 14.89
CA LYS A 76 3.66 -3.98 14.87
C LYS A 76 4.18 -3.72 13.45
N VAL A 77 3.73 -4.52 12.48
CA VAL A 77 4.15 -4.35 11.08
C VAL A 77 3.75 -2.98 10.57
N ILE A 78 2.49 -2.59 10.77
CA ILE A 78 1.99 -1.28 10.33
C ILE A 78 2.79 -0.15 10.97
N ALA A 79 3.10 -0.23 12.27
CA ALA A 79 3.87 0.79 12.97
C ALA A 79 5.32 0.91 12.49
N ASP A 80 5.91 -0.18 11.99
CA ASP A 80 7.30 -0.22 11.54
C ASP A 80 7.48 0.22 10.07
N ILE A 81 6.42 0.17 9.23
CA ILE A 81 6.50 0.60 7.82
C ILE A 81 6.79 2.10 7.74
N GLY A 82 7.91 2.46 7.10
CA GLY A 82 8.30 3.85 6.88
C GLY A 82 8.97 4.54 8.07
N ARG A 83 8.93 3.94 9.26
CA ARG A 83 9.37 4.55 10.52
C ARG A 83 10.82 5.01 10.50
N ASP A 84 11.70 4.25 9.84
CA ASP A 84 13.14 4.56 9.72
C ASP A 84 13.38 5.89 8.96
N GLU A 85 12.48 6.30 8.06
CA GLU A 85 12.61 7.50 7.23
C GLU A 85 11.71 8.66 7.72
N THR A 86 10.54 8.35 8.29
CA THR A 86 9.53 9.36 8.66
C THR A 86 9.36 9.56 10.16
N ASN A 87 10.02 8.76 11.01
CA ASN A 87 9.84 8.71 12.47
C ASN A 87 8.39 8.42 12.94
N THR A 88 7.54 7.97 12.02
CA THR A 88 6.13 7.58 12.25
C THR A 88 5.74 6.48 11.27
N GLY A 89 4.64 5.78 11.52
CA GLY A 89 4.08 4.79 10.60
C GLY A 89 3.47 5.43 9.35
N PRO A 90 2.78 4.65 8.50
CA PRO A 90 2.11 5.15 7.30
C PRO A 90 1.09 6.24 7.63
N ALA A 91 1.13 7.35 6.89
CA ALA A 91 0.10 8.38 6.98
C ALA A 91 -1.24 7.84 6.46
N ILE A 92 -1.18 6.95 5.46
CA ILE A 92 -2.31 6.23 4.88
C ILE A 92 -1.86 4.79 4.62
N ILE A 93 -2.69 3.82 4.97
CA ILE A 93 -2.49 2.42 4.62
C ILE A 93 -3.80 1.77 4.18
N GLY A 94 -3.81 1.21 2.97
CA GLY A 94 -4.87 0.31 2.54
C GLY A 94 -4.65 -1.08 3.13
N VAL A 95 -5.72 -1.75 3.54
CA VAL A 95 -5.65 -3.13 4.04
C VAL A 95 -6.71 -4.01 3.37
N SER A 96 -6.46 -5.30 3.31
CA SER A 96 -7.40 -6.31 2.80
C SER A 96 -7.46 -7.53 3.70
N GLU A 97 -8.48 -8.36 3.44
CA GLU A 97 -8.78 -9.57 4.21
C GLU A 97 -9.22 -9.27 5.64
N ILE A 98 -10.08 -8.26 5.76
CA ILE A 98 -10.66 -7.79 7.01
C ILE A 98 -12.07 -8.31 7.12
N GLU A 99 -12.47 -8.91 8.24
CA GLU A 99 -13.83 -9.44 8.37
C GLU A 99 -14.90 -8.36 8.58
N ASN A 100 -14.61 -7.38 9.43
CA ASN A 100 -15.56 -6.36 9.85
C ASN A 100 -14.86 -5.10 10.41
N GLN A 101 -15.65 -4.12 10.83
CA GLN A 101 -15.10 -2.89 11.42
C GLN A 101 -14.49 -3.11 12.81
N ASP A 102 -15.06 -3.99 13.63
CA ASP A 102 -14.62 -4.18 15.02
C ASP A 102 -13.17 -4.67 15.09
N VAL A 103 -12.78 -5.58 14.19
CA VAL A 103 -11.36 -6.01 14.11
C VAL A 103 -10.40 -4.88 13.75
N LEU A 104 -10.85 -3.86 13.02
CA LEU A 104 -10.04 -2.67 12.72
C LEU A 104 -9.97 -1.74 13.92
N GLU A 105 -11.05 -1.61 14.69
CA GLU A 105 -11.08 -0.82 15.92
C GLU A 105 -10.09 -1.38 16.94
N ASP A 106 -10.08 -2.70 17.14
CA ASP A 106 -9.10 -3.40 17.98
C ASP A 106 -7.67 -3.22 17.44
N LEU A 107 -7.48 -3.31 16.11
CA LEU A 107 -6.17 -3.12 15.49
C LEU A 107 -5.60 -1.72 15.75
N ILE A 108 -6.39 -0.65 15.55
CA ILE A 108 -5.90 0.72 15.77
C ILE A 108 -5.77 1.08 17.27
N ALA A 109 -6.48 0.36 18.15
CA ALA A 109 -6.40 0.53 19.59
C ALA A 109 -5.20 -0.20 20.23
N SER A 110 -4.54 -1.10 19.49
CA SER A 110 -3.34 -1.82 19.92
C SER A 110 -2.21 -0.91 20.42
N ASP A 111 -1.33 -1.45 21.26
CA ASP A 111 -0.21 -0.70 21.85
C ASP A 111 0.73 -0.08 20.80
N ASN A 112 0.90 -0.74 19.66
CA ASN A 112 1.77 -0.28 18.57
C ASN A 112 1.16 0.89 17.76
N LEU A 113 -0.18 1.00 17.68
CA LEU A 113 -0.86 1.96 16.81
C LEU A 113 -1.68 3.04 17.52
N LYS A 114 -2.04 2.86 18.78
CA LYS A 114 -2.91 3.81 19.53
C LYS A 114 -2.43 5.26 19.52
N ASN A 115 -1.11 5.47 19.50
CA ASN A 115 -0.49 6.80 19.48
C ASN A 115 -0.46 7.44 18.07
N GLY A 116 -0.71 6.66 17.02
CA GLY A 116 -0.84 7.17 15.65
C GLY A 116 -2.20 7.82 15.37
N HIS A 117 -3.17 7.64 16.27
CA HIS A 117 -4.52 8.19 16.18
C HIS A 117 -5.17 7.96 14.80
N TYR A 118 -5.14 6.70 14.36
CA TYR A 118 -5.71 6.30 13.08
C TYR A 118 -7.24 6.49 13.05
N GLY A 119 -7.77 6.84 11.88
CA GLY A 119 -9.17 6.70 11.52
C GLY A 119 -9.38 5.52 10.58
N ILE A 120 -10.61 5.04 10.50
CA ILE A 120 -11.02 3.89 9.68
C ILE A 120 -12.02 4.37 8.61
N ILE A 121 -11.87 3.86 7.39
CA ILE A 121 -12.91 3.86 6.36
C ILE A 121 -13.09 2.43 5.88
N HIS A 122 -14.29 1.90 6.07
CA HIS A 122 -14.64 0.51 5.80
C HIS A 122 -16.09 0.41 5.31
N TYR A 123 -16.35 -0.58 4.45
CA TYR A 123 -17.68 -0.98 4.05
C TYR A 123 -17.72 -2.50 3.89
N ASP A 124 -18.80 -3.11 4.36
CA ASP A 124 -19.09 -4.49 4.02
C ASP A 124 -19.29 -4.65 2.51
N SER A 125 -18.59 -5.63 1.93
CA SER A 125 -18.71 -6.05 0.54
C SER A 125 -19.48 -7.37 0.45
N PRO A 126 -19.98 -7.75 -0.74
CA PRO A 126 -20.80 -8.94 -0.87
C PRO A 126 -19.98 -10.24 -0.92
N ASP A 127 -18.67 -10.23 -0.63
CA ASP A 127 -17.84 -11.44 -0.64
C ASP A 127 -18.41 -12.50 0.30
N GLU A 128 -18.56 -13.73 -0.18
CA GLU A 128 -19.23 -14.79 0.58
C GLU A 128 -18.41 -15.26 1.79
N ARG A 129 -17.09 -15.01 1.80
CA ARG A 129 -16.24 -15.26 2.98
C ARG A 129 -16.33 -14.13 4.00
N GLY A 130 -17.03 -13.04 3.67
CA GLY A 130 -17.19 -11.89 4.55
C GLY A 130 -15.92 -11.08 4.75
N ILE A 131 -15.01 -11.08 3.77
CA ILE A 131 -13.77 -10.29 3.84
C ILE A 131 -13.81 -9.05 2.95
N ASP A 132 -13.22 -7.98 3.45
CA ASP A 132 -13.31 -6.64 2.91
C ASP A 132 -11.94 -5.97 2.72
N VAL A 133 -12.00 -4.76 2.16
CA VAL A 133 -10.89 -3.82 2.11
C VAL A 133 -11.21 -2.60 2.98
N ALA A 134 -10.18 -2.00 3.54
CA ALA A 134 -10.32 -0.77 4.33
C ALA A 134 -9.18 0.21 4.07
N LEU A 135 -9.39 1.45 4.50
CA LEU A 135 -8.35 2.46 4.58
C LEU A 135 -8.16 2.88 6.04
N LEU A 136 -6.95 2.73 6.56
CA LEU A 136 -6.53 3.33 7.82
C LEU A 136 -5.69 4.58 7.52
N TYR A 137 -5.91 5.66 8.26
CA TYR A 137 -5.19 6.91 8.03
C TYR A 137 -4.90 7.64 9.33
N GLN A 138 -3.70 8.23 9.47
CA GLN A 138 -3.41 9.10 10.60
C GLN A 138 -4.19 10.41 10.44
N LYS A 139 -5.08 10.70 11.39
CA LYS A 139 -5.96 11.89 11.36
C LYS A 139 -5.18 13.21 11.34
N LEU A 140 -3.93 13.19 11.81
CA LEU A 140 -3.03 14.34 11.76
C LEU A 140 -2.70 14.77 10.33
N TYR A 141 -2.49 13.79 9.42
CA TYR A 141 -1.99 14.04 8.08
C TYR A 141 -3.08 13.96 7.01
N PHE A 142 -4.08 13.09 7.18
CA PHE A 142 -5.11 12.88 6.17
C PHE A 142 -6.52 13.21 6.69
N LYS A 143 -7.24 14.02 5.91
CA LYS A 143 -8.64 14.39 6.19
C LYS A 143 -9.53 13.92 5.03
N PRO A 144 -10.31 12.85 5.20
CA PRO A 144 -11.26 12.40 4.18
C PRO A 144 -12.28 13.50 3.83
N VAL A 145 -12.62 13.59 2.55
CA VAL A 145 -13.60 14.53 1.98
C VAL A 145 -14.78 13.77 1.38
N SER A 146 -14.53 12.67 0.68
CA SER A 146 -15.56 11.79 0.14
C SER A 146 -15.10 10.35 0.09
N GLN A 147 -16.05 9.42 0.14
CA GLN A 147 -15.81 7.99 0.11
C GLN A 147 -16.96 7.27 -0.60
N SER A 148 -16.64 6.23 -1.36
CA SER A 148 -17.61 5.41 -2.07
C SER A 148 -17.07 4.00 -2.29
N LYS A 149 -17.98 3.03 -2.39
CA LYS A 149 -17.67 1.66 -2.80
C LYS A 149 -18.19 1.38 -4.20
N HIS A 150 -17.41 0.64 -4.98
CA HIS A 150 -17.70 0.35 -6.38
C HIS A 150 -17.80 -1.17 -6.57
N PRO A 151 -19.02 -1.70 -6.77
CA PRO A 151 -19.22 -3.14 -6.88
C PRO A 151 -18.69 -3.71 -8.19
N LEU A 152 -18.03 -4.86 -8.08
CA LEU A 152 -17.58 -5.64 -9.23
C LEU A 152 -18.64 -6.66 -9.61
N TYR A 153 -19.20 -6.51 -10.81
CA TYR A 153 -20.15 -7.47 -11.37
C TYR A 153 -19.44 -8.48 -12.27
N ILE A 154 -19.27 -9.69 -11.76
CA ILE A 154 -18.71 -10.85 -12.47
C ILE A 154 -19.68 -12.03 -12.35
N TYR A 155 -19.52 -12.99 -13.27
CA TYR A 155 -20.40 -14.15 -13.39
C TYR A 155 -19.56 -15.41 -13.54
N ASN A 156 -20.03 -16.52 -12.98
CA ASN A 156 -19.41 -17.83 -13.14
C ASN A 156 -19.79 -18.49 -14.48
N ASP A 157 -19.22 -19.67 -14.75
CA ASP A 157 -19.41 -20.41 -16.00
C ASP A 157 -20.89 -20.77 -16.27
N ASN A 158 -21.74 -20.79 -15.24
CA ASN A 158 -23.18 -21.05 -15.33
C ASN A 158 -24.01 -19.75 -15.48
N GLY A 159 -23.36 -18.60 -15.68
CA GLY A 159 -24.01 -17.29 -15.79
C GLY A 159 -24.58 -16.75 -14.48
N LYS A 160 -24.33 -17.40 -13.34
CA LYS A 160 -24.75 -16.89 -12.03
C LYS A 160 -23.77 -15.82 -11.57
N ARG A 161 -24.29 -14.79 -10.87
CA ARG A 161 -23.46 -13.77 -10.24
C ARG A 161 -22.46 -14.44 -9.29
N ASP A 162 -21.21 -14.04 -9.44
CA ASP A 162 -20.12 -14.42 -8.55
C ASP A 162 -19.85 -13.21 -7.65
N TYR A 163 -20.07 -13.38 -6.35
CA TYR A 163 -19.93 -12.28 -5.41
C TYR A 163 -18.48 -12.15 -4.95
N THR A 164 -18.01 -10.91 -4.88
CA THR A 164 -16.61 -10.59 -4.61
C THR A 164 -16.54 -9.18 -4.03
N ARG A 165 -15.35 -8.83 -3.54
CA ARG A 165 -15.05 -7.54 -2.92
C ARG A 165 -15.33 -6.36 -3.84
N ASP A 166 -15.81 -5.28 -3.24
CA ASP A 166 -15.94 -3.97 -3.86
C ASP A 166 -14.56 -3.28 -3.94
N GLN A 167 -14.42 -2.29 -4.82
CA GLN A 167 -13.28 -1.36 -4.80
C GLN A 167 -13.64 -0.12 -3.99
N LEU A 168 -12.83 0.22 -2.98
CA LEU A 168 -13.03 1.37 -2.12
C LEU A 168 -12.34 2.60 -2.71
N LEU A 169 -13.09 3.66 -3.01
CA LEU A 169 -12.54 4.97 -3.37
C LEU A 169 -12.66 5.92 -2.16
N VAL A 170 -11.55 6.57 -1.81
CA VAL A 170 -11.50 7.63 -0.81
C VAL A 170 -10.80 8.84 -1.41
N SER A 171 -11.43 10.01 -1.34
CA SER A 171 -10.81 11.29 -1.66
C SER A 171 -10.60 12.07 -0.38
N GLY A 172 -9.44 12.70 -0.20
CA GLY A 172 -9.16 13.48 1.00
C GLY A 172 -7.91 14.35 0.88
N LEU A 173 -7.70 15.17 1.90
CA LEU A 173 -6.60 16.12 1.96
C LEU A 173 -5.42 15.51 2.74
N LEU A 174 -4.31 15.21 2.06
CA LEU A 174 -3.03 14.84 2.66
C LEU A 174 -2.20 16.11 2.90
N ASP A 175 -2.08 16.51 4.17
CA ASP A 175 -1.49 17.78 4.59
C ASP A 175 -1.99 18.99 3.77
N GLY A 176 -3.30 19.03 3.54
CA GLY A 176 -3.98 20.09 2.79
C GLY A 176 -4.11 19.83 1.28
N GLU A 177 -3.47 18.81 0.74
CA GLU A 177 -3.48 18.50 -0.69
C GLU A 177 -4.48 17.41 -1.05
N LEU A 178 -5.37 17.66 -2.01
CA LEU A 178 -6.35 16.66 -2.46
C LEU A 178 -5.67 15.50 -3.20
N ILE A 179 -5.85 14.30 -2.68
CA ILE A 179 -5.48 13.04 -3.32
C ILE A 179 -6.65 12.06 -3.29
N HIS A 180 -6.61 11.08 -4.19
CA HIS A 180 -7.58 10.00 -4.28
C HIS A 180 -6.88 8.66 -4.08
N ILE A 181 -7.46 7.80 -3.25
CA ILE A 181 -6.97 6.47 -2.94
C ILE A 181 -8.02 5.45 -3.37
N ILE A 182 -7.62 4.46 -4.16
CA ILE A 182 -8.46 3.30 -4.50
C ILE A 182 -7.83 2.07 -3.84
N VAL A 183 -8.54 1.41 -2.91
CA VAL A 183 -8.09 0.17 -2.26
C VAL A 183 -8.79 -1.02 -2.91
N ASN A 184 -8.01 -2.05 -3.23
CA ASN A 184 -8.44 -3.20 -4.01
C ASN A 184 -8.09 -4.52 -3.30
N HIS A 185 -8.94 -5.52 -3.51
CA HIS A 185 -8.60 -6.92 -3.33
C HIS A 185 -9.27 -7.72 -4.46
N TRP A 186 -8.56 -7.97 -5.55
CA TRP A 186 -9.14 -8.56 -6.76
C TRP A 186 -9.42 -10.05 -6.62
N PRO A 187 -10.30 -10.64 -7.47
CA PRO A 187 -10.60 -12.06 -7.45
C PRO A 187 -9.34 -12.92 -7.52
N SER A 188 -9.24 -13.90 -6.62
CA SER A 188 -8.05 -14.74 -6.50
C SER A 188 -7.86 -15.66 -7.71
N ARG A 189 -6.69 -16.32 -7.78
CA ARG A 189 -6.37 -17.29 -8.84
C ARG A 189 -7.03 -18.67 -8.65
N SER A 190 -8.14 -18.75 -7.91
CA SER A 190 -8.90 -19.98 -7.65
C SER A 190 -9.34 -20.67 -8.95
N GLY A 191 -9.15 -21.99 -9.01
CA GLY A 191 -9.43 -22.78 -10.22
C GLY A 191 -8.38 -22.62 -11.33
N GLY A 192 -7.27 -21.93 -11.07
CA GLY A 192 -6.17 -21.71 -12.01
C GLY A 192 -6.16 -20.30 -12.61
N GLU A 193 -4.97 -19.85 -12.99
CA GLU A 193 -4.75 -18.50 -13.51
C GLU A 193 -5.60 -18.24 -14.77
N ALA A 194 -5.57 -19.14 -15.76
CA ALA A 194 -6.29 -18.97 -17.02
C ALA A 194 -7.82 -18.86 -16.83
N ARG A 195 -8.39 -19.67 -15.92
CA ARG A 195 -9.83 -19.67 -15.64
C ARG A 195 -10.28 -18.41 -14.90
N SER A 196 -9.46 -17.95 -13.95
CA SER A 196 -9.78 -16.79 -13.10
C SER A 196 -9.45 -15.44 -13.74
N ARG A 197 -8.53 -15.39 -14.72
CA ARG A 197 -8.06 -14.15 -15.36
C ARG A 197 -9.18 -13.21 -15.83
N PRO A 198 -10.28 -13.65 -16.48
CA PRO A 198 -11.34 -12.73 -16.92
C PRO A 198 -11.94 -11.90 -15.78
N LYS A 199 -12.00 -12.45 -14.55
CA LYS A 199 -12.51 -11.75 -13.37
C LYS A 199 -11.59 -10.59 -12.96
N ARG A 200 -10.27 -10.81 -12.97
CA ARG A 200 -9.27 -9.76 -12.70
C ARG A 200 -9.19 -8.72 -13.81
N MET A 201 -9.38 -9.13 -15.07
CA MET A 201 -9.52 -8.19 -16.19
C MET A 201 -10.74 -7.28 -16.00
N ALA A 202 -11.87 -7.80 -15.49
CA ALA A 202 -13.05 -7.00 -15.16
C ALA A 202 -12.79 -6.05 -13.99
N ALA A 203 -12.09 -6.51 -12.95
CA ALA A 203 -11.66 -5.68 -11.81
C ALA A 203 -10.76 -4.52 -12.26
N ALA A 204 -9.77 -4.79 -13.11
CA ALA A 204 -8.90 -3.76 -13.69
C ALA A 204 -9.68 -2.74 -14.53
N LYS A 205 -10.68 -3.18 -15.31
CA LYS A 205 -11.56 -2.27 -16.07
C LYS A 205 -12.39 -1.38 -15.16
N LEU A 206 -12.92 -1.92 -14.05
CA LEU A 206 -13.63 -1.12 -13.06
C LEU A 206 -12.69 -0.07 -12.44
N ASN A 207 -11.46 -0.46 -12.12
CA ASN A 207 -10.45 0.44 -11.57
C ASN A 207 -10.12 1.59 -12.52
N MET A 208 -9.89 1.29 -13.82
CA MET A 208 -9.69 2.32 -14.84
C MET A 208 -10.88 3.26 -14.98
N ARG A 209 -12.12 2.74 -14.94
CA ARG A 209 -13.32 3.60 -15.01
C ARG A 209 -13.35 4.62 -13.86
N ILE A 210 -12.95 4.23 -12.66
CA ILE A 210 -12.87 5.14 -11.51
C ILE A 210 -11.80 6.21 -11.75
N ILE A 211 -10.61 5.79 -12.20
CA ILE A 211 -9.48 6.69 -12.50
C ILE A 211 -9.85 7.69 -13.59
N ASP A 212 -10.41 7.21 -14.71
CA ASP A 212 -10.84 8.04 -15.84
C ASP A 212 -11.94 9.01 -15.41
N SER A 213 -12.88 8.59 -14.55
CA SER A 213 -13.94 9.45 -14.04
C SER A 213 -13.38 10.61 -13.20
N LEU A 214 -12.35 10.37 -12.38
CA LEU A 214 -11.72 11.40 -11.58
C LEU A 214 -10.92 12.37 -12.47
N GLN A 215 -10.21 11.84 -13.47
CA GLN A 215 -9.42 12.67 -14.40
C GLN A 215 -10.26 13.43 -15.43
N ALA A 216 -11.48 12.98 -15.71
CA ALA A 216 -12.45 13.75 -16.47
C ALA A 216 -12.89 15.03 -15.74
N ILE A 217 -12.86 15.03 -14.40
CA ILE A 217 -13.18 16.20 -13.57
C ILE A 217 -11.94 17.08 -13.39
N ASN A 218 -10.78 16.47 -13.11
CA ASN A 218 -9.52 17.16 -12.96
C ASN A 218 -8.39 16.35 -13.61
N LEU A 219 -7.87 16.82 -14.75
CA LEU A 219 -6.80 16.14 -15.49
C LEU A 219 -5.54 15.90 -14.65
N ASP A 220 -5.28 16.76 -13.66
CA ASP A 220 -4.12 16.68 -12.76
C ASP A 220 -4.42 15.92 -11.46
N ALA A 221 -5.55 15.17 -11.40
CA ALA A 221 -5.91 14.41 -10.22
C ALA A 221 -4.79 13.41 -9.83
N LYS A 222 -4.34 13.54 -8.59
CA LYS A 222 -3.39 12.64 -7.93
C LYS A 222 -4.14 11.44 -7.38
N ILE A 223 -4.06 10.33 -8.12
CA ILE A 223 -4.79 9.11 -7.82
C ILE A 223 -3.78 8.00 -7.57
N ILE A 224 -3.92 7.29 -6.45
CA ILE A 224 -3.18 6.10 -6.09
C ILE A 224 -4.17 4.94 -6.04
N THR A 225 -3.94 3.90 -6.85
CA THR A 225 -4.65 2.62 -6.74
C THR A 225 -3.70 1.60 -6.12
N MET A 226 -4.13 0.97 -5.03
CA MET A 226 -3.33 0.05 -4.25
C MET A 226 -4.14 -1.19 -3.88
N GLY A 227 -3.48 -2.32 -3.64
CA GLY A 227 -4.19 -3.53 -3.23
C GLY A 227 -3.44 -4.82 -3.49
N ASP A 228 -4.02 -5.91 -3.00
CA ASP A 228 -3.75 -7.25 -3.50
C ASP A 228 -4.51 -7.41 -4.82
N LEU A 229 -3.77 -7.24 -5.92
CA LEU A 229 -4.34 -7.33 -7.25
C LEU A 229 -4.45 -8.77 -7.75
N ASN A 230 -3.95 -9.76 -7.00
CA ASN A 230 -3.88 -11.17 -7.40
C ASN A 230 -3.25 -11.42 -8.79
N ASP A 231 -2.50 -10.44 -9.29
CA ASP A 231 -1.79 -10.46 -10.56
C ASP A 231 -0.45 -9.75 -10.42
N ASP A 232 0.54 -10.24 -11.17
CA ASP A 232 1.89 -9.67 -11.22
C ASP A 232 1.92 -8.41 -12.11
N PRO A 233 2.93 -7.53 -11.99
CA PRO A 233 3.03 -6.31 -12.80
C PRO A 233 3.02 -6.52 -14.33
N ASP A 234 3.39 -7.71 -14.80
CA ASP A 234 3.41 -8.07 -16.22
C ASP A 234 2.14 -8.81 -16.70
N SER A 235 1.21 -9.11 -15.78
CA SER A 235 -0.06 -9.77 -16.10
C SER A 235 -0.95 -8.88 -16.97
N PRO A 236 -1.80 -9.45 -17.86
CA PRO A 236 -2.61 -8.66 -18.80
C PRO A 236 -3.54 -7.63 -18.14
N SER A 237 -4.04 -7.90 -16.94
CA SER A 237 -4.87 -6.97 -16.17
C SER A 237 -4.11 -5.67 -15.83
N ILE A 238 -2.81 -5.77 -15.52
CA ILE A 238 -1.96 -4.63 -15.17
C ILE A 238 -1.35 -4.00 -16.43
N ARG A 239 -0.74 -4.84 -17.28
CA ARG A 239 0.02 -4.37 -18.44
C ARG A 239 -0.87 -3.87 -19.58
N ASP A 240 -2.01 -4.52 -19.82
CA ASP A 240 -2.85 -4.27 -21.00
C ASP A 240 -4.12 -3.49 -20.65
N VAL A 241 -4.76 -3.77 -19.49
CA VAL A 241 -5.98 -3.06 -19.06
C VAL A 241 -5.65 -1.77 -18.31
N LEU A 242 -4.94 -1.85 -17.18
CA LEU A 242 -4.48 -0.62 -16.50
C LEU A 242 -3.46 0.15 -17.34
N ASN A 243 -2.77 -0.55 -18.27
CA ASN A 243 -1.72 0.02 -19.10
C ASN A 243 -0.59 0.69 -18.29
N ALA A 244 -0.33 0.17 -17.08
CA ALA A 244 0.59 0.76 -16.13
C ALA A 244 2.03 0.61 -16.61
N LYS A 245 2.78 1.72 -16.61
CA LYS A 245 4.13 1.80 -17.17
C LYS A 245 5.19 1.60 -16.10
N GLU A 246 6.21 0.81 -16.44
CA GLU A 246 7.42 0.69 -15.61
C GLU A 246 8.37 1.89 -15.72
N LYS A 247 8.39 2.56 -16.88
CA LYS A 247 9.28 3.69 -17.13
C LYS A 247 8.52 5.00 -16.95
N LYS A 248 8.98 5.86 -16.03
CA LYS A 248 8.39 7.18 -15.76
C LYS A 248 8.15 8.00 -17.05
N ALA A 249 9.13 8.01 -17.97
CA ALA A 249 9.06 8.75 -19.22
C ALA A 249 7.95 8.28 -20.20
N ALA A 250 7.48 7.03 -20.05
CA ALA A 250 6.42 6.45 -20.86
C ALA A 250 5.00 6.75 -20.32
N VAL A 251 4.91 7.34 -19.12
CA VAL A 251 3.64 7.72 -18.50
C VAL A 251 3.20 9.05 -19.10
N LYS A 252 1.99 9.10 -19.67
CA LYS A 252 1.45 10.28 -20.37
C LYS A 252 0.06 10.62 -19.84
N VAL A 253 -0.26 11.91 -19.74
CA VAL A 253 -1.61 12.39 -19.40
C VAL A 253 -2.48 12.43 -20.67
N PRO A 254 -3.80 12.17 -20.57
CA PRO A 254 -4.52 11.68 -19.38
C PRO A 254 -4.34 10.17 -19.16
N SER A 255 -4.69 9.71 -17.96
CA SER A 255 -4.79 8.31 -17.55
C SER A 255 -3.50 7.49 -17.57
N GLY A 256 -2.34 8.12 -17.76
CA GLY A 256 -1.05 7.46 -17.62
C GLY A 256 -0.81 7.02 -16.18
N LEU A 257 -0.65 5.71 -16.00
CA LEU A 257 -0.33 5.10 -14.73
C LEU A 257 1.14 4.67 -14.69
N TYR A 258 1.77 4.89 -13.54
CA TYR A 258 3.11 4.44 -13.23
C TYR A 258 3.07 3.33 -12.18
N ASN A 259 3.75 2.22 -12.49
CA ASN A 259 3.91 1.11 -11.56
C ASN A 259 5.37 0.99 -11.12
N PRO A 260 5.73 1.51 -9.93
CA PRO A 260 7.09 1.40 -9.41
C PRO A 260 7.52 -0.05 -9.09
N MET A 261 6.56 -0.97 -8.92
CA MET A 261 6.85 -2.37 -8.58
C MET A 261 7.17 -3.23 -9.79
N ALA A 262 6.86 -2.79 -11.00
CA ALA A 262 7.21 -3.53 -12.22
C ALA A 262 8.72 -3.81 -12.32
N ASN A 263 9.56 -2.84 -11.95
CA ASN A 263 11.02 -3.05 -11.92
C ASN A 263 11.46 -3.98 -10.79
N MET A 264 10.77 -3.95 -9.64
CA MET A 264 11.04 -4.85 -8.52
C MET A 264 10.74 -6.30 -8.91
N HIS A 265 9.57 -6.54 -9.49
CA HIS A 265 9.16 -7.86 -9.97
C HIS A 265 10.16 -8.42 -11.00
N ARG A 266 10.57 -7.59 -11.98
CA ARG A 266 11.59 -7.98 -12.97
C ARG A 266 12.93 -8.39 -12.35
N ARG A 267 13.27 -7.84 -11.18
CA ARG A 267 14.48 -8.18 -10.41
C ARG A 267 14.29 -9.40 -9.50
N GLY A 268 13.14 -10.07 -9.55
CA GLY A 268 12.81 -11.25 -8.75
C GLY A 268 12.27 -10.93 -7.35
N LEU A 269 11.99 -9.66 -7.04
CA LEU A 269 11.33 -9.29 -5.79
C LEU A 269 9.85 -9.68 -5.86
N ASN A 270 9.32 -10.07 -4.71
CA ASN A 270 7.97 -10.63 -4.58
C ASN A 270 7.36 -10.15 -3.26
N THR A 271 6.03 -10.20 -3.18
CA THR A 271 5.26 -9.93 -1.96
C THR A 271 4.73 -11.20 -1.34
N LEU A 272 4.64 -12.29 -2.10
CA LEU A 272 4.16 -13.58 -1.61
C LEU A 272 4.77 -14.76 -2.37
N ALA A 273 4.59 -15.94 -1.78
CA ALA A 273 4.89 -17.22 -2.41
C ALA A 273 3.63 -18.10 -2.50
N TYR A 274 3.21 -18.42 -3.72
CA TYR A 274 2.04 -19.24 -4.01
C TYR A 274 2.40 -20.41 -4.94
N ARG A 275 2.19 -21.65 -4.49
CA ARG A 275 2.49 -22.89 -5.25
C ARG A 275 3.91 -22.88 -5.86
N ASP A 276 4.89 -22.54 -5.03
CA ASP A 276 6.32 -22.40 -5.39
C ASP A 276 6.64 -21.29 -6.42
N GLY A 277 5.64 -20.51 -6.83
CA GLY A 277 5.81 -19.27 -7.57
C GLY A 277 6.04 -18.09 -6.63
N LEU A 278 7.05 -17.28 -6.92
CA LEU A 278 7.27 -15.99 -6.28
C LEU A 278 6.47 -14.92 -7.04
N ASN A 279 5.51 -14.29 -6.38
CA ASN A 279 4.57 -13.36 -7.01
C ASN A 279 4.62 -11.97 -6.38
N LEU A 280 4.31 -10.93 -7.16
CA LEU A 280 4.18 -9.55 -6.67
C LEU A 280 2.74 -9.08 -6.92
N PHE A 281 1.81 -9.56 -6.08
CA PHE A 281 0.39 -9.22 -6.21
C PHE A 281 0.04 -7.90 -5.52
N ASP A 282 0.70 -7.61 -4.41
CA ASP A 282 0.48 -6.39 -3.63
C ASP A 282 1.15 -5.21 -4.34
N GLN A 283 0.34 -4.31 -4.88
CA GLN A 283 0.83 -3.23 -5.73
C GLN A 283 0.28 -1.86 -5.32
N ILE A 284 1.05 -0.81 -5.60
CA ILE A 284 0.72 0.62 -5.49
C ILE A 284 1.08 1.25 -6.82
N ILE A 285 0.08 1.66 -7.58
CA ILE A 285 0.18 2.24 -8.92
C ILE A 285 -0.47 3.63 -8.86
N PHE A 286 0.08 4.62 -9.55
CA PHE A 286 -0.43 5.98 -9.43
C PHE A 286 -0.32 6.80 -10.70
N THR A 287 -1.11 7.87 -10.79
CA THR A 287 -1.20 8.73 -11.97
C THR A 287 0.04 9.58 -12.18
N GLN A 288 0.24 10.01 -13.43
CA GLN A 288 1.37 10.86 -13.83
C GLN A 288 1.65 12.08 -12.94
N PRO A 289 0.66 12.83 -12.40
CA PRO A 289 0.92 14.03 -11.59
C PRO A 289 1.83 13.82 -10.37
N PHE A 290 2.01 12.58 -9.90
CA PHE A 290 3.02 12.28 -8.87
C PHE A 290 4.48 12.28 -9.39
N LEU A 291 4.69 12.34 -10.71
CA LEU A 291 6.01 12.24 -11.35
C LEU A 291 6.61 13.59 -11.75
N ASP A 292 5.87 14.69 -11.56
CA ASP A 292 6.36 16.03 -11.87
C ASP A 292 7.55 16.42 -10.99
N LYS A 293 8.34 17.39 -11.48
CA LYS A 293 9.56 17.86 -10.79
C LYS A 293 9.36 19.12 -9.95
N ASP A 294 8.14 19.65 -9.92
CA ASP A 294 7.77 20.74 -9.02
C ASP A 294 7.36 20.15 -7.66
N TYR A 295 8.17 20.36 -6.63
CA TYR A 295 7.94 19.81 -5.30
C TYR A 295 7.12 20.73 -4.38
N SER A 296 6.44 21.75 -4.92
CA SER A 296 5.44 22.54 -4.17
C SER A 296 4.28 21.70 -3.62
N THR A 297 4.05 20.52 -4.19
CA THR A 297 3.05 19.53 -3.77
C THR A 297 3.69 18.14 -3.74
N PHE A 298 3.01 17.14 -3.18
CA PHE A 298 3.56 15.80 -2.99
C PHE A 298 3.91 15.10 -4.31
N ARG A 299 5.16 14.64 -4.43
CA ARG A 299 5.67 13.85 -5.55
C ARG A 299 6.19 12.50 -5.08
N PHE A 300 6.14 11.52 -5.97
CA PHE A 300 6.73 10.22 -5.73
C PHE A 300 8.26 10.31 -5.62
N TYR A 301 8.77 9.83 -4.49
CA TYR A 301 10.21 9.72 -4.26
C TYR A 301 10.72 8.30 -4.48
N LYS A 302 10.18 7.33 -3.74
CA LYS A 302 10.68 5.95 -3.69
C LYS A 302 9.56 4.98 -3.35
N ALA A 303 9.70 3.74 -3.80
CA ALA A 303 8.84 2.61 -3.43
C ALA A 303 9.66 1.51 -2.77
N GLY A 304 9.01 0.63 -2.01
CA GLY A 304 9.63 -0.55 -1.44
C GLY A 304 8.64 -1.67 -1.10
N ILE A 305 9.20 -2.86 -0.88
CA ILE A 305 8.52 -3.99 -0.23
C ILE A 305 9.09 -4.06 1.19
N PHE A 306 8.20 -4.09 2.18
CA PHE A 306 8.58 -4.15 3.57
C PHE A 306 8.78 -5.61 4.00
N ASN A 307 10.03 -6.08 3.99
CA ASN A 307 10.40 -7.46 4.24
C ASN A 307 11.48 -7.56 5.34
N LYS A 308 11.24 -6.92 6.49
CA LYS A 308 12.14 -7.04 7.66
C LYS A 308 12.30 -8.51 8.05
N GLN A 309 13.44 -8.87 8.67
CA GLN A 309 13.79 -10.26 8.96
C GLN A 309 12.72 -11.01 9.78
N TYR A 310 12.03 -10.34 10.70
CA TYR A 310 10.97 -10.96 11.49
C TYR A 310 9.72 -11.34 10.68
N LEU A 311 9.57 -10.81 9.46
CA LEU A 311 8.51 -11.19 8.51
C LEU A 311 8.89 -12.37 7.63
N ILE A 312 10.13 -12.86 7.70
CA ILE A 312 10.64 -13.90 6.79
C ILE A 312 10.79 -15.21 7.56
N THR A 313 10.26 -16.29 6.99
CA THR A 313 10.48 -17.65 7.50
C THR A 313 11.98 -17.99 7.42
N GLN A 314 12.61 -18.26 8.57
CA GLN A 314 14.07 -18.36 8.67
C GLN A 314 14.63 -19.76 8.36
N SER A 315 13.81 -20.80 8.44
CA SER A 315 14.24 -22.20 8.32
C SER A 315 13.16 -23.10 7.72
N GLY A 316 13.51 -24.36 7.43
CA GLY A 316 12.60 -25.35 6.86
C GLY A 316 12.32 -25.16 5.37
N GLN A 317 11.33 -25.89 4.87
CA GLN A 317 10.98 -25.92 3.44
C GLN A 317 10.52 -24.56 2.88
N TYR A 318 9.98 -23.68 3.73
CA TYR A 318 9.48 -22.36 3.34
C TYR A 318 10.48 -21.24 3.64
N LYS A 319 11.77 -21.56 3.85
CA LYS A 319 12.80 -20.55 4.15
C LYS A 319 12.82 -19.46 3.07
N GLY A 320 12.77 -18.20 3.51
CA GLY A 320 12.75 -17.03 2.63
C GLY A 320 11.35 -16.54 2.26
N TYR A 321 10.29 -17.28 2.58
CA TYR A 321 8.91 -16.87 2.30
C TYR A 321 8.37 -15.99 3.42
N PRO A 322 7.29 -15.21 3.19
CA PRO A 322 6.58 -14.55 4.26
C PRO A 322 6.24 -15.51 5.40
N PHE A 323 6.48 -15.07 6.63
CA PHE A 323 6.17 -15.81 7.83
C PHE A 323 4.66 -15.70 8.09
N ARG A 324 3.90 -16.54 7.40
CA ARG A 324 2.43 -16.60 7.44
C ARG A 324 1.87 -16.99 8.80
N SER A 325 0.71 -16.46 9.17
CA SER A 325 -0.06 -16.80 10.37
C SER A 325 -0.46 -18.28 10.41
N TYR A 326 -0.85 -18.85 9.27
CA TYR A 326 -1.40 -20.20 9.22
C TYR A 326 -0.68 -21.13 8.23
N SER A 327 -0.45 -22.38 8.66
CA SER A 327 0.05 -23.45 7.80
C SER A 327 -0.69 -24.74 8.10
N TYR A 328 -1.32 -25.35 7.09
CA TYR A 328 -2.12 -26.58 7.24
C TYR A 328 -3.11 -26.51 8.43
N ASN A 329 -3.88 -25.43 8.52
CA ASN A 329 -4.86 -25.14 9.59
C ASN A 329 -4.25 -25.00 11.00
N THR A 330 -2.93 -24.86 11.10
CA THR A 330 -2.22 -24.65 12.37
C THR A 330 -1.69 -23.24 12.43
N TYR A 331 -1.98 -22.55 13.52
CA TYR A 331 -1.40 -21.24 13.80
C TYR A 331 0.10 -21.39 14.06
N THR A 332 0.91 -20.62 13.34
CA THR A 332 2.38 -20.70 13.36
C THR A 332 3.02 -19.67 14.30
N GLY A 333 2.25 -18.69 14.79
CA GLY A 333 2.78 -17.48 15.41
C GLY A 333 3.37 -16.47 14.41
N GLY A 334 3.02 -16.59 13.13
CA GLY A 334 3.44 -15.67 12.08
C GLY A 334 2.57 -14.42 11.95
N TYR A 335 2.85 -13.66 10.90
CA TYR A 335 2.27 -12.37 10.56
C TYR A 335 1.25 -12.49 9.42
N SER A 336 1.73 -12.48 8.19
CA SER A 336 0.92 -12.55 6.96
C SER A 336 1.67 -13.40 5.95
N ASP A 337 0.94 -14.08 5.07
CA ASP A 337 1.51 -14.72 3.89
C ASP A 337 1.89 -13.70 2.79
N HIS A 338 1.72 -12.41 3.06
CA HIS A 338 2.13 -11.28 2.23
C HIS A 338 3.16 -10.38 2.94
N PHE A 339 4.10 -9.81 2.18
CA PHE A 339 4.88 -8.65 2.59
C PHE A 339 4.14 -7.36 2.23
N PRO A 340 4.06 -6.36 3.14
CA PRO A 340 3.52 -5.05 2.82
C PRO A 340 4.31 -4.36 1.71
N VAL A 341 3.66 -3.44 1.01
CA VAL A 341 4.29 -2.54 0.05
C VAL A 341 4.06 -1.09 0.43
N TYR A 342 5.00 -0.21 0.06
CA TYR A 342 4.89 1.20 0.40
C TYR A 342 5.54 2.11 -0.64
N ILE A 343 5.13 3.38 -0.62
CA ILE A 343 5.79 4.49 -1.30
C ILE A 343 6.04 5.63 -0.32
N TYR A 344 7.09 6.42 -0.60
CA TYR A 344 7.33 7.71 0.00
C TYR A 344 6.90 8.81 -0.98
N LEU A 345 6.09 9.73 -0.50
CA LEU A 345 5.77 10.99 -1.14
C LEU A 345 6.56 12.10 -0.47
N ILE A 346 7.09 13.04 -1.25
CA ILE A 346 7.83 14.20 -0.75
C ILE A 346 7.30 15.51 -1.32
N ARG A 347 7.32 16.56 -0.50
CA ARG A 347 7.15 17.96 -0.94
C ARG A 347 8.15 18.84 -0.21
N GLU A 348 8.55 19.94 -0.84
CA GLU A 348 9.48 20.91 -0.25
C GLU A 348 8.77 21.62 0.91
N LYS A 349 9.47 21.79 2.05
CA LYS A 349 8.96 22.60 3.16
C LYS A 349 8.96 24.07 2.74
N GLU A 350 7.92 24.79 3.16
CA GLU A 350 7.84 26.25 3.01
C GLU A 350 8.95 27.00 3.77
#